data_AF-A0A251RC35-F1
#
_entry.id   AF-A0A251RC35-F1
#
_cell.length_a   1.000
_cell.length_b   1.000
_cell.length_c   1.000
_cell.angle_alpha   90.00
_cell.angle_beta   90.00
_cell.angle_gamma   90.00
#
_symmetry.space_group_name_H-M   'P 1'
#
loop_
_entity.id
_entity.type
_entity.pdbx_description
1 polymer ?
#
loop_
_entity_poly.entity_id
_entity_poly.type
_entity_poly.pdbx_seq_one_letter_code
_entity_poly.pdbx_strand_id
1 'polypeptide(L)'
;MEATTDTVVIKAPKKSPLILRMVVLLFAMVCGVYICLVCLKQINTHTKTKFLNIIAINHQNQINQSCQVPDLEKSEIGYVHYPKPQTFKRKECACNPVRYFAILSMQRSGSGWFETLLNSHINVSSNGEIFSVRDRRLNVSSILKNMDKVYNLDWFSSASKNECNAAVGFKWMLNQGLMENHEEILKYFKKKGVSAIFLFRRNLLRRMISVLANSYDKDAKPLNGTHKSHVHSPLEAEILAKYKPKINATLLIRDLAQDEEAAAKAVEYFNATRHIVVYYEDVLNNRTKLNEVQDFLRLPHRELKSRQVKIHTTPLSNQVENWETVEKTLKGTSYETFLHADYQLHSSPQSALIHFT
;
A
#
# COMPACT_ATOMS: atom_id res chain seq x y z
N MET A 1 -28.00 -44.44 81.88
CA MET A 1 -28.53 -44.82 80.56
C MET A 1 -28.56 -43.56 79.71
N GLU A 2 -28.05 -43.65 78.47
CA GLU A 2 -28.20 -42.67 77.37
C GLU A 2 -27.48 -41.31 77.42
N ALA A 3 -26.27 -41.31 76.84
CA ALA A 3 -25.83 -40.61 75.62
C ALA A 3 -26.38 -39.21 75.20
N THR A 4 -25.38 -38.34 74.93
CA THR A 4 -25.22 -37.38 73.82
C THR A 4 -25.99 -36.05 73.79
N THR A 5 -25.25 -34.92 73.79
CA THR A 5 -24.88 -34.21 72.54
C THR A 5 -23.87 -33.09 72.80
N ASP A 6 -22.70 -33.16 72.18
CA ASP A 6 -21.72 -32.07 72.10
C ASP A 6 -22.17 -31.02 71.08
N THR A 7 -22.40 -29.79 71.54
CA THR A 7 -22.61 -28.63 70.65
C THR A 7 -21.29 -28.01 70.24
N VAL A 8 -20.88 -28.23 68.98
CA VAL A 8 -19.77 -27.53 68.33
C VAL A 8 -20.23 -26.12 67.93
N VAL A 9 -19.72 -25.10 68.61
CA VAL A 9 -19.94 -23.69 68.26
C VAL A 9 -18.91 -23.25 67.22
N ILE A 10 -19.33 -23.19 65.96
CA ILE A 10 -18.51 -22.67 64.85
C ILE A 10 -18.62 -21.13 64.86
N LYS A 11 -17.55 -20.43 65.26
CA LYS A 11 -17.42 -18.97 65.09
C LYS A 11 -17.27 -18.63 63.61
N ALA A 12 -18.17 -17.80 63.09
CA ALA A 12 -18.06 -17.24 61.74
C ALA A 12 -16.82 -16.32 61.62
N PRO A 13 -16.03 -16.41 60.53
CA PRO A 13 -14.87 -15.56 60.35
C PRO A 13 -15.31 -14.14 60.01
N LYS A 14 -14.85 -13.15 60.78
CA LYS A 14 -15.03 -11.73 60.45
C LYS A 14 -14.27 -11.41 59.16
N LYS A 15 -14.98 -11.33 58.02
CA LYS A 15 -14.40 -10.80 56.77
C LYS A 15 -13.99 -9.35 57.02
N SER A 16 -12.71 -9.05 56.84
CA SER A 16 -12.13 -7.72 57.05
C SER A 16 -12.80 -6.68 56.12
N PRO A 17 -13.35 -5.57 56.65
CA PRO A 17 -14.00 -4.53 55.85
C PRO A 17 -13.03 -3.82 54.88
N LEU A 18 -11.73 -3.98 55.10
CA LEU A 18 -10.67 -3.41 54.28
C LEU A 18 -10.55 -4.10 52.92
N ILE A 19 -10.70 -5.43 52.88
CA ILE A 19 -10.62 -6.20 51.63
C ILE A 19 -11.80 -5.85 50.72
N LEU A 20 -13.00 -5.73 51.29
CA LEU A 20 -14.20 -5.34 50.54
C LEU A 20 -14.05 -3.92 49.96
N ARG A 21 -13.52 -2.97 50.74
CA ARG A 21 -13.25 -1.61 50.24
C ARG A 21 -12.23 -1.58 49.12
N MET A 22 -11.16 -2.37 49.20
CA MET A 22 -10.15 -2.47 48.14
C MET A 22 -10.73 -3.07 46.86
N VAL A 23 -11.57 -4.10 46.95
CA VAL A 23 -12.24 -4.70 45.79
C VAL A 23 -13.20 -3.70 45.12
N VAL A 24 -13.96 -2.94 45.91
CA VAL A 24 -14.87 -1.90 45.38
C VAL A 24 -14.10 -0.79 44.68
N LEU A 25 -12.98 -0.32 45.25
CA LEU A 25 -12.12 0.68 44.61
C LEU A 25 -11.53 0.19 43.29
N LEU A 26 -11.08 -1.06 43.25
CA LEU A 26 -10.52 -1.66 42.05
C LEU A 26 -11.58 -1.81 40.95
N PHE A 27 -12.79 -2.21 41.33
CA PHE A 27 -13.93 -2.27 40.40
C PHE A 27 -14.31 -0.87 39.88
N ALA A 28 -14.36 0.14 40.74
CA ALA A 28 -14.64 1.51 40.34
C ALA A 28 -13.57 2.08 39.39
N MET A 29 -12.29 1.77 39.62
CA MET A 29 -11.20 2.17 38.71
C MET A 29 -11.35 1.50 37.34
N VAL A 30 -11.60 0.18 37.30
CA VAL A 30 -11.80 -0.56 36.05
C VAL A 30 -13.02 -0.04 35.29
N CYS A 31 -14.14 0.19 35.98
CA CYS A 31 -15.33 0.80 35.38
C CYS A 31 -15.04 2.22 34.87
N GLY A 32 -14.30 3.04 35.62
CA GLY A 32 -13.92 4.39 35.19
C GLY A 32 -13.05 4.39 33.93
N VAL A 33 -12.06 3.50 33.86
CA VAL A 33 -11.23 3.32 32.65
C VAL A 33 -12.08 2.83 31.48
N TYR A 34 -12.96 1.85 31.70
CA TYR A 34 -13.85 1.33 30.66
C TYR A 34 -14.80 2.41 30.11
N ILE A 35 -15.43 3.19 30.99
CA ILE A 35 -16.30 4.32 30.59
C ILE A 35 -15.49 5.36 29.81
N CYS A 36 -14.29 5.71 30.27
CA CYS A 36 -13.41 6.64 29.56
C CYS A 36 -13.05 6.15 28.15
N LEU A 37 -12.71 4.86 28.00
CA LEU A 37 -12.42 4.24 26.70
C LEU A 37 -13.64 4.29 25.76
N VAL A 38 -14.84 4.02 26.29
CA VAL A 38 -16.09 4.10 25.51
C VAL A 38 -16.39 5.54 25.09
N CYS A 39 -16.24 6.51 26.01
CA CYS A 39 -16.43 7.93 25.71
C CYS A 39 -15.44 8.44 24.66
N LEU A 40 -14.16 8.06 24.74
CA LEU A 40 -13.14 8.40 23.73
C LEU A 40 -13.50 7.82 22.35
N LYS A 41 -13.97 6.57 22.30
CA LYS A 41 -14.43 5.92 21.07
C LYS A 41 -15.66 6.61 20.48
N GLN A 42 -16.59 7.07 21.31
CA GLN A 42 -17.79 7.80 20.90
C GLN A 42 -17.47 9.20 20.37
N ILE A 43 -16.51 9.90 20.98
CA ILE A 43 -16.04 11.21 20.50
C ILE A 43 -15.36 11.07 19.13
N ASN A 44 -14.48 10.08 18.97
CA ASN A 44 -13.76 9.82 17.71
C ASN A 44 -14.72 9.47 16.56
N THR A 45 -15.75 8.66 16.82
CA THR A 45 -16.77 8.35 15.81
C THR A 45 -17.61 9.58 15.45
N HIS A 46 -18.01 10.39 16.43
CA HIS A 46 -18.75 11.63 16.18
C HIS A 46 -17.94 12.66 15.36
N THR A 47 -16.65 12.84 15.64
CA THR A 47 -15.78 13.71 14.83
C THR A 47 -15.59 13.18 13.41
N LYS A 48 -15.44 11.86 13.23
CA LYS A 48 -15.40 11.22 11.90
C LYS A 48 -16.68 11.49 11.11
N THR A 49 -17.85 11.30 11.72
CA THR A 49 -19.15 11.53 11.07
C THR A 49 -19.35 13.01 10.74
N LYS A 50 -18.99 13.93 11.65
CA LYS A 50 -19.08 15.38 11.39
C LYS A 50 -18.17 15.81 10.23
N PHE A 51 -16.96 15.27 10.15
CA PHE A 51 -16.02 15.53 9.07
C PHE A 51 -16.53 15.00 7.72
N LEU A 52 -17.04 13.76 7.69
CA LEU A 52 -17.67 13.18 6.49
C LEU A 52 -18.87 14.00 6.02
N ASN A 53 -19.70 14.50 6.94
CA ASN A 53 -20.83 15.37 6.60
C ASN A 53 -20.39 16.71 6.00
N ILE A 54 -19.33 17.33 6.52
CA ILE A 54 -18.78 18.58 5.97
C ILE A 54 -18.20 18.34 4.57
N ILE A 55 -17.47 17.24 4.37
CA ILE A 55 -16.98 16.83 3.04
C ILE A 55 -18.16 16.62 2.09
N ALA A 56 -19.18 15.87 2.52
CA ALA A 56 -20.36 15.60 1.71
C ALA A 56 -21.05 16.90 1.25
N ILE A 57 -21.26 17.87 2.15
CA ILE A 57 -21.87 19.16 1.81
C ILE A 57 -21.02 19.96 0.83
N ASN A 58 -19.72 20.09 1.09
CA ASN A 58 -18.81 20.84 0.21
C ASN A 58 -18.68 20.20 -1.18
N HIS A 59 -18.70 18.87 -1.23
CA HIS A 59 -18.59 18.12 -2.47
C HIS A 59 -19.89 18.16 -3.27
N GLN A 60 -21.05 18.11 -2.62
CA GLN A 60 -22.35 18.27 -3.26
C GLN A 60 -22.50 19.66 -3.90
N ASN A 61 -21.87 20.68 -3.33
CA ASN A 61 -21.77 22.01 -3.92
C ASN A 61 -20.79 22.08 -5.12
N GLN A 62 -19.83 21.14 -5.24
CA GLN A 62 -18.91 21.03 -6.37
C GLN A 62 -19.41 20.12 -7.51
N ILE A 63 -20.26 19.14 -7.20
CA ILE A 63 -21.01 18.38 -8.19
C ILE A 63 -21.91 19.40 -8.88
N ASN A 64 -21.62 19.74 -10.14
CA ASN A 64 -22.54 20.53 -10.96
C ASN A 64 -23.95 19.92 -10.78
N GLN A 65 -24.95 20.74 -10.50
CA GLN A 65 -26.33 20.31 -10.28
C GLN A 65 -26.89 19.42 -11.42
N SER A 66 -26.22 19.41 -12.59
CA SER A 66 -26.47 18.55 -13.75
C SER A 66 -25.98 17.09 -13.64
N CYS A 67 -24.98 16.81 -12.80
CA CYS A 67 -24.41 15.47 -12.61
C CYS A 67 -24.95 14.86 -11.31
N GLN A 68 -26.27 14.81 -11.15
CA GLN A 68 -26.86 14.15 -9.99
C GLN A 68 -26.55 12.66 -10.05
N VAL A 69 -25.95 12.12 -8.98
CA VAL A 69 -25.71 10.67 -8.82
C VAL A 69 -26.72 10.18 -7.78
N PRO A 70 -27.79 9.48 -8.19
CA PRO A 70 -28.90 9.16 -7.28
C PRO A 70 -28.53 8.26 -6.09
N ASP A 71 -27.45 7.48 -6.17
CA ASP A 71 -27.14 6.43 -5.18
C ASP A 71 -25.69 6.46 -4.65
N LEU A 72 -25.04 7.62 -4.57
CA LEU A 72 -23.69 7.70 -4.02
C LEU A 72 -23.71 7.64 -2.49
N GLU A 73 -23.16 6.57 -1.90
CA GLU A 73 -22.98 6.47 -0.46
C GLU A 73 -22.18 7.67 0.10
N LYS A 74 -22.59 8.21 1.25
CA LYS A 74 -21.94 9.37 1.88
C LYS A 74 -20.44 9.17 2.13
N SER A 75 -20.02 7.94 2.40
CA SER A 75 -18.64 7.51 2.58
C SER A 75 -17.79 7.64 1.32
N GLU A 76 -18.38 7.54 0.13
CA GLU A 76 -17.70 7.54 -1.17
C GLU A 76 -17.56 8.95 -1.76
N ILE A 77 -18.36 9.91 -1.30
CA ILE A 77 -18.41 11.29 -1.84
C ILE A 77 -17.01 11.94 -1.87
N GLY A 78 -16.20 11.73 -0.83
CA GLY A 78 -14.87 12.32 -0.75
C GLY A 78 -13.84 11.78 -1.77
N TYR A 79 -14.14 10.67 -2.45
CA TYR A 79 -13.23 9.96 -3.37
C TYR A 79 -13.65 10.07 -4.84
N VAL A 80 -14.78 10.70 -5.10
CA VAL A 80 -15.35 10.85 -6.44
C VAL A 80 -15.08 12.26 -6.93
N HIS A 81 -14.57 12.43 -8.15
CA HIS A 81 -14.27 13.77 -8.67
C HIS A 81 -14.79 13.97 -10.09
N TYR A 82 -15.02 15.23 -10.45
CA TYR A 82 -15.46 15.63 -11.80
C TYR A 82 -14.46 16.63 -12.38
N PRO A 83 -13.22 16.20 -12.71
CA PRO A 83 -12.18 17.08 -13.21
C PRO A 83 -12.61 17.80 -14.49
N LYS A 84 -12.18 19.05 -14.62
CA LYS A 84 -12.43 19.92 -15.77
C LYS A 84 -11.07 20.26 -16.40
N PRO A 85 -10.50 19.37 -17.23
CA PRO A 85 -9.22 19.60 -17.89
C PRO A 85 -9.26 20.89 -18.71
N GLN A 86 -8.16 21.63 -18.72
CA GLN A 86 -7.99 22.83 -19.53
C GLN A 86 -7.66 22.48 -20.98
N THR A 87 -7.02 21.33 -21.18
CA THR A 87 -6.47 20.91 -22.47
C THR A 87 -7.48 20.24 -23.41
N PHE A 88 -8.63 19.78 -22.89
CA PHE A 88 -9.70 19.16 -23.69
C PHE A 88 -11.03 19.17 -22.91
N LYS A 89 -12.14 18.88 -23.59
CA LYS A 89 -13.44 18.70 -22.94
C LYS A 89 -13.73 17.20 -22.78
N ARG A 90 -14.26 16.80 -21.62
CA ARG A 90 -14.70 15.42 -21.35
C ARG A 90 -16.03 15.03 -22.06
N LYS A 91 -16.67 15.97 -22.76
CA LYS A 91 -17.91 15.80 -23.55
C LYS A 91 -18.97 14.99 -22.81
N GLU A 92 -19.43 13.88 -23.39
CA GLU A 92 -20.44 12.97 -22.83
C GLU A 92 -20.04 12.38 -21.48
N CYS A 93 -18.72 12.31 -21.21
CA CYS A 93 -18.16 11.80 -19.97
C CYS A 93 -17.89 12.88 -18.91
N ALA A 94 -18.38 14.12 -19.10
CA ALA A 94 -18.25 15.18 -18.11
C ALA A 94 -18.85 14.80 -16.75
N CYS A 95 -19.96 14.05 -16.74
CA CYS A 95 -20.61 13.54 -15.54
C CYS A 95 -20.14 12.13 -15.13
N ASN A 96 -19.07 11.61 -15.73
CA ASN A 96 -18.47 10.36 -15.25
C ASN A 96 -17.55 10.66 -14.06
N PRO A 97 -17.78 10.03 -12.89
CA PRO A 97 -16.94 10.22 -11.73
C PRO A 97 -15.53 9.66 -11.98
N VAL A 98 -14.52 10.36 -11.46
CA VAL A 98 -13.11 9.98 -11.55
C VAL A 98 -12.56 9.76 -10.14
N ARG A 99 -11.95 8.60 -9.91
CA ARG A 99 -11.23 8.29 -8.68
C ARG A 99 -9.75 8.57 -8.82
N TYR A 100 -9.16 9.19 -7.81
CA TYR A 100 -7.75 9.49 -7.77
C TYR A 100 -7.00 8.38 -7.05
N PHE A 101 -5.88 7.93 -7.61
CA PHE A 101 -5.02 6.96 -6.95
C PHE A 101 -3.53 7.30 -7.10
N ALA A 102 -2.71 6.67 -6.26
CA ALA A 102 -1.26 6.64 -6.38
C ALA A 102 -0.75 5.23 -6.04
N ILE A 103 0.13 4.69 -6.89
CA ILE A 103 0.80 3.41 -6.64
C ILE A 103 2.10 3.71 -5.90
N LEU A 104 2.13 3.43 -4.60
CA LEU A 104 3.27 3.66 -3.72
C LEU A 104 4.10 2.37 -3.64
N SER A 105 5.37 2.44 -4.02
CA SER A 105 6.19 1.24 -4.22
C SER A 105 7.66 1.52 -3.95
N MET A 106 8.48 0.46 -3.90
CA MET A 106 9.94 0.56 -4.01
C MET A 106 10.40 0.15 -5.41
N GLN A 107 11.63 0.51 -5.79
CA GLN A 107 12.25 -0.01 -7.00
C GLN A 107 12.24 -1.54 -6.99
N ARG A 108 11.99 -2.10 -8.18
CA ARG A 108 12.00 -3.56 -8.46
C ARG A 108 10.96 -4.38 -7.69
N SER A 109 9.88 -3.73 -7.25
CA SER A 109 8.72 -4.39 -6.63
C SER A 109 7.61 -4.77 -7.61
N GLY A 110 7.86 -4.69 -8.93
CA GLY A 110 6.89 -5.07 -9.96
C GLY A 110 5.90 -3.97 -10.35
N SER A 111 6.06 -2.75 -9.85
CA SER A 111 5.16 -1.61 -10.13
C SER A 111 5.05 -1.22 -11.60
N GLY A 112 6.13 -1.36 -12.38
CA GLY A 112 6.07 -1.19 -13.83
C GLY A 112 5.14 -2.19 -14.53
N TRP A 113 5.22 -3.46 -14.15
CA TRP A 113 4.35 -4.51 -14.71
C TRP A 113 2.90 -4.33 -14.23
N PHE A 114 2.71 -4.08 -12.94
CA PHE A 114 1.39 -3.84 -12.35
C PHE A 114 0.68 -2.63 -12.98
N GLU A 115 1.40 -1.54 -13.22
CA GLU A 115 0.84 -0.38 -13.92
C GLU A 115 0.38 -0.72 -15.34
N THR A 116 1.13 -1.53 -16.09
CA THR A 116 0.69 -1.94 -17.44
C THR A 116 -0.58 -2.79 -17.41
N LEU A 117 -0.77 -3.61 -16.36
CA LEU A 117 -2.01 -4.34 -16.15
C LEU A 117 -3.16 -3.34 -15.95
N LEU A 118 -3.01 -2.38 -15.03
CA LEU A 118 -4.04 -1.38 -14.78
C LEU A 118 -4.34 -0.54 -16.03
N ASN A 119 -3.34 -0.09 -16.77
CA ASN A 119 -3.50 0.70 -18.00
C ASN A 119 -4.09 -0.09 -19.17
N SER A 120 -4.21 -1.43 -19.07
CA SER A 120 -4.98 -2.20 -20.05
C SER A 120 -6.50 -2.06 -19.86
N HIS A 121 -6.95 -1.54 -18.72
CA HIS A 121 -8.34 -1.20 -18.47
C HIS A 121 -8.70 0.12 -19.17
N ILE A 122 -9.73 0.12 -20.02
CA ILE A 122 -10.07 1.27 -20.88
C ILE A 122 -10.36 2.57 -20.10
N ASN A 123 -10.89 2.46 -18.87
CA ASN A 123 -11.23 3.61 -18.01
C ASN A 123 -10.12 3.98 -16.99
N VAL A 124 -8.92 3.43 -17.10
CA VAL A 124 -7.82 3.72 -16.16
C VAL A 124 -6.69 4.43 -16.88
N SER A 125 -6.14 5.46 -16.23
CA SER A 125 -4.92 6.14 -16.67
C SER A 125 -3.93 6.30 -15.51
N SER A 126 -2.88 5.48 -15.51
CA SER A 126 -1.69 5.64 -14.68
C SER A 126 -0.56 6.25 -15.49
N ASN A 127 -0.02 7.37 -15.01
CA ASN A 127 0.87 8.25 -15.75
C ASN A 127 2.38 8.01 -15.53
N GLY A 128 2.77 6.78 -15.16
CA GLY A 128 4.17 6.42 -14.94
C GLY A 128 4.75 7.02 -13.65
N GLU A 129 6.08 7.02 -13.56
CA GLU A 129 6.81 7.59 -12.42
C GLU A 129 7.03 9.09 -12.61
N ILE A 130 5.97 9.88 -12.43
CA ILE A 130 6.05 11.32 -12.67
C ILE A 130 7.10 12.00 -11.79
N PHE A 131 7.33 11.49 -10.57
CA PHE A 131 8.29 12.04 -9.61
C PHE A 131 9.68 11.43 -9.69
N SER A 132 9.99 10.63 -10.71
CA SER A 132 11.38 10.25 -11.00
C SER A 132 12.25 11.44 -11.43
N VAL A 133 11.64 12.46 -12.05
CA VAL A 133 12.30 13.71 -12.46
C VAL A 133 12.45 14.67 -11.28
N ARG A 134 13.69 15.11 -11.01
CA ARG A 134 14.03 15.93 -9.83
C ARG A 134 13.27 17.25 -9.79
N ASP A 135 13.16 17.95 -10.92
CA ASP A 135 12.51 19.26 -11.01
C ASP A 135 11.05 19.25 -10.55
N ARG A 136 10.37 18.11 -10.73
CA ARG A 136 8.96 17.94 -10.34
C ARG A 136 8.78 17.79 -8.84
N ARG A 137 9.86 17.52 -8.09
CA ARG A 137 9.87 17.30 -6.64
C ARG A 137 10.89 18.18 -5.89
N LEU A 138 11.25 19.35 -6.44
CA LEU A 138 12.21 20.26 -5.80
C LEU A 138 11.75 20.73 -4.41
N ASN A 139 10.45 20.90 -4.22
CA ASN A 139 9.82 21.26 -2.96
C ASN A 139 8.35 20.78 -2.94
N VAL A 140 7.72 20.87 -1.77
CA VAL A 140 6.31 20.46 -1.57
C VAL A 140 5.37 21.16 -2.57
N SER A 141 5.53 22.46 -2.80
CA SER A 141 4.67 23.20 -3.74
C SER A 141 4.74 22.63 -5.16
N SER A 142 5.94 22.30 -5.65
CA SER A 142 6.13 21.62 -6.94
C SER A 142 5.47 20.24 -6.97
N ILE A 143 5.57 19.47 -5.88
CA ILE A 143 4.92 18.17 -5.76
C ILE A 143 3.40 18.31 -5.91
N LEU A 144 2.77 19.15 -5.08
CA LEU A 144 1.33 19.33 -5.07
C LEU A 144 0.82 19.89 -6.40
N LYS A 145 1.53 20.85 -7.00
CA LYS A 145 1.20 21.40 -8.32
C LYS A 145 1.20 20.33 -9.42
N ASN A 146 2.16 19.41 -9.40
CA ASN A 146 2.22 18.33 -10.38
C ASN A 146 1.12 17.28 -10.13
N MET A 147 0.78 17.00 -8.88
CA MET A 147 -0.37 16.14 -8.53
C MET A 147 -1.69 16.75 -9.03
N ASP A 148 -1.92 18.04 -8.80
CA ASP A 148 -3.12 18.74 -9.29
C ASP A 148 -3.23 18.65 -10.82
N LYS A 149 -2.12 18.77 -11.56
CA LYS A 149 -2.12 18.57 -13.02
C LYS A 149 -2.56 17.17 -13.45
N VAL A 150 -2.05 16.12 -12.78
CA VAL A 150 -2.45 14.74 -13.08
C VAL A 150 -3.93 14.53 -12.79
N TYR A 151 -4.37 14.94 -11.61
CA TYR A 151 -5.75 14.69 -11.17
C TYR A 151 -6.77 15.55 -11.91
N ASN A 152 -6.39 16.73 -12.42
CA ASN A 152 -7.22 17.49 -13.35
C ASN A 152 -7.22 16.96 -14.79
N LEU A 153 -6.56 15.82 -15.07
CA LEU A 153 -6.40 15.22 -16.40
C LEU A 153 -5.60 16.08 -17.40
N ASP A 154 -4.81 17.04 -16.93
CA ASP A 154 -3.99 17.92 -17.77
C ASP A 154 -2.54 17.44 -17.92
N TRP A 155 -2.23 16.26 -17.39
CA TRP A 155 -0.91 15.67 -17.54
C TRP A 155 -0.69 15.11 -18.95
N PHE A 156 0.34 15.61 -19.63
CA PHE A 156 0.69 15.13 -20.96
C PHE A 156 1.59 13.90 -20.85
N SER A 157 1.02 12.71 -21.07
CA SER A 157 1.77 11.46 -21.19
C SER A 157 1.25 10.61 -22.35
N SER A 158 1.98 9.55 -22.68
CA SER A 158 1.56 8.54 -23.65
C SER A 158 0.43 7.64 -23.14
N ALA A 159 0.09 7.69 -21.85
CA ALA A 159 -1.11 7.03 -21.35
C ALA A 159 -2.31 7.74 -21.98
N SER A 160 -3.01 7.02 -22.86
CA SER A 160 -4.09 7.52 -23.72
C SER A 160 -5.02 8.48 -22.97
N LYS A 161 -5.08 9.73 -23.44
CA LYS A 161 -6.05 10.71 -22.96
C LYS A 161 -7.45 10.21 -23.29
N ASN A 162 -8.11 9.62 -22.31
CA ASN A 162 -9.48 9.16 -22.43
C ASN A 162 -10.41 10.17 -21.74
N GLU A 163 -11.35 10.72 -22.51
CA GLU A 163 -12.41 11.62 -22.02
C GLU A 163 -13.23 10.96 -20.87
N CYS A 164 -13.28 9.62 -20.89
CA CYS A 164 -14.10 8.76 -20.05
C CYS A 164 -13.30 7.95 -19.01
N ASN A 165 -12.14 8.45 -18.58
CA ASN A 165 -11.44 7.88 -17.43
C ASN A 165 -12.36 7.83 -16.20
N ALA A 166 -12.35 6.70 -15.51
CA ALA A 166 -13.01 6.47 -14.22
C ALA A 166 -12.01 6.42 -13.07
N ALA A 167 -10.73 6.15 -13.35
CA ALA A 167 -9.64 6.28 -12.38
C ALA A 167 -8.40 6.88 -13.03
N VAL A 168 -7.74 7.81 -12.33
CA VAL A 168 -6.49 8.43 -12.77
C VAL A 168 -5.48 8.46 -11.62
N GLY A 169 -4.22 8.19 -11.96
CA GLY A 169 -3.14 8.15 -10.99
C GLY A 169 -1.77 8.10 -11.65
N PHE A 170 -0.80 7.68 -10.85
CA PHE A 170 0.59 7.55 -11.23
C PHE A 170 1.32 6.63 -10.25
N LYS A 171 2.56 6.24 -10.59
CA LYS A 171 3.46 5.52 -9.69
C LYS A 171 4.38 6.48 -8.95
N TRP A 172 4.67 6.16 -7.70
CA TRP A 172 5.59 6.92 -6.87
C TRP A 172 6.48 5.98 -6.07
N MET A 173 7.79 6.09 -6.28
CA MET A 173 8.73 5.33 -5.47
C MET A 173 8.96 6.01 -4.12
N LEU A 174 9.08 5.24 -3.03
CA LEU A 174 9.23 5.79 -1.68
C LEU A 174 10.40 6.79 -1.56
N ASN A 175 11.51 6.52 -2.25
CA ASN A 175 12.71 7.36 -2.29
C ASN A 175 12.64 8.56 -3.26
N GLN A 176 11.48 8.87 -3.82
CA GLN A 176 11.29 10.00 -4.75
C GLN A 176 10.58 11.17 -4.07
N GLY A 177 10.96 11.52 -2.84
CA GLY A 177 10.40 12.66 -2.11
C GLY A 177 9.10 12.35 -1.35
N LEU A 178 8.57 11.13 -1.45
CA LEU A 178 7.30 10.75 -0.81
C LEU A 178 7.48 10.69 0.71
N MET A 179 8.51 9.97 1.19
CA MET A 179 8.73 9.75 2.62
C MET A 179 9.18 11.05 3.32
N GLU A 180 9.97 11.86 2.64
CA GLU A 180 10.50 13.12 3.18
C GLU A 180 9.42 14.20 3.34
N ASN A 181 8.37 14.16 2.50
CA ASN A 181 7.29 15.16 2.49
C ASN A 181 5.94 14.54 2.91
N HIS A 182 5.96 13.43 3.65
CA HIS A 182 4.79 12.59 3.92
C HIS A 182 3.65 13.36 4.59
N GLU A 183 3.91 14.29 5.51
CA GLU A 183 2.86 15.05 6.21
C GLU A 183 2.00 15.89 5.25
N GLU A 184 2.64 16.63 4.35
CA GLU A 184 1.94 17.49 3.38
C GLU A 184 1.25 16.67 2.30
N ILE A 185 1.86 15.56 1.89
CA ILE A 185 1.26 14.63 0.93
C ILE A 185 0.05 13.91 1.56
N LEU A 186 0.13 13.52 2.83
CA LEU A 186 -0.98 12.93 3.57
C LEU A 186 -2.14 13.91 3.67
N LYS A 187 -1.87 15.17 4.03
CA LYS A 187 -2.89 16.25 4.03
C LYS A 187 -3.55 16.39 2.67
N TYR A 188 -2.76 16.38 1.59
CA TYR A 188 -3.27 16.43 0.23
C TYR A 188 -4.15 15.20 -0.09
N PHE A 189 -3.68 13.99 0.17
CA PHE A 189 -4.41 12.74 -0.11
C PHE A 189 -5.77 12.74 0.59
N LYS A 190 -5.80 13.12 1.88
CA LYS A 190 -7.05 13.23 2.64
C LYS A 190 -7.99 14.29 2.09
N LYS A 191 -7.47 15.47 1.74
CA LYS A 191 -8.26 16.57 1.19
C LYS A 191 -8.84 16.25 -0.18
N LYS A 192 -8.09 15.52 -1.01
CA LYS A 192 -8.40 15.25 -2.41
C LYS A 192 -8.92 13.84 -2.66
N GLY A 193 -9.17 13.04 -1.63
CA GLY A 193 -9.69 11.68 -1.80
C GLY A 193 -8.76 10.75 -2.58
N VAL A 194 -7.44 10.91 -2.48
CA VAL A 194 -6.50 10.05 -3.20
C VAL A 194 -6.40 8.70 -2.50
N SER A 195 -6.67 7.62 -3.25
CA SER A 195 -6.53 6.25 -2.78
C SER A 195 -5.09 5.75 -2.97
N ALA A 196 -4.46 5.25 -1.90
CA ALA A 196 -3.11 4.70 -1.96
C ALA A 196 -3.11 3.20 -2.26
N ILE A 197 -2.40 2.77 -3.29
CA ILE A 197 -2.15 1.36 -3.58
C ILE A 197 -0.69 1.08 -3.24
N PHE A 198 -0.44 0.41 -2.12
CA PHE A 198 0.88 -0.05 -1.77
C PHE A 198 1.20 -1.31 -2.57
N LEU A 199 2.25 -1.27 -3.37
CA LEU A 199 2.74 -2.44 -4.08
C LEU A 199 4.17 -2.76 -3.62
N PHE A 200 4.30 -3.87 -2.89
CA PHE A 200 5.58 -4.33 -2.39
C PHE A 200 5.90 -5.74 -2.90
N ARG A 201 7.14 -6.16 -2.67
CA ARG A 201 7.61 -7.50 -3.01
C ARG A 201 8.04 -8.18 -1.72
N ARG A 202 7.43 -9.32 -1.38
CA ARG A 202 7.69 -10.01 -0.11
C ARG A 202 9.13 -10.50 -0.03
N ASN A 203 9.66 -11.06 -1.12
CA ASN A 203 11.04 -11.54 -1.13
C ASN A 203 12.01 -10.38 -1.42
N LEU A 204 12.53 -9.77 -0.35
CA LEU A 204 13.43 -8.61 -0.41
C LEU A 204 14.81 -8.98 -0.94
N LEU A 205 15.31 -10.21 -0.73
CA LEU A 205 16.54 -10.70 -1.35
C LEU A 205 16.42 -10.71 -2.89
N ARG A 206 15.32 -11.25 -3.42
CA ARG A 206 15.01 -11.22 -4.86
C ARG A 206 14.87 -9.80 -5.39
N ARG A 207 14.29 -8.90 -4.59
CA ARG A 207 14.20 -7.47 -4.94
C ARG A 207 15.60 -6.86 -5.06
N MET A 208 16.48 -7.08 -4.07
CA MET A 208 17.87 -6.61 -4.06
C MET A 208 18.67 -7.12 -5.26
N ILE A 209 18.59 -8.41 -5.56
CA ILE A 209 19.23 -9.00 -6.76
C ILE A 209 18.77 -8.28 -8.02
N SER A 210 17.47 -8.02 -8.14
CA SER A 210 16.93 -7.30 -9.30
C SER A 210 17.32 -5.82 -9.33
N VAL A 211 17.56 -5.18 -8.17
CA VAL A 211 18.09 -3.81 -8.09
C VAL A 211 19.52 -3.78 -8.64
N LEU A 212 20.37 -4.69 -8.18
CA LEU A 212 21.77 -4.78 -8.61
C LEU A 212 21.87 -5.10 -10.11
N ALA A 213 21.08 -6.05 -10.61
CA ALA A 213 21.03 -6.38 -12.04
C ALA A 213 20.53 -5.20 -12.90
N ASN A 214 19.55 -4.44 -12.43
CA ASN A 214 19.08 -3.25 -13.14
C ASN A 214 20.11 -2.12 -13.13
N SER A 215 20.89 -1.97 -12.05
CA SER A 215 22.00 -1.01 -12.01
C SER A 215 23.06 -1.38 -13.04
N TYR A 216 23.44 -2.67 -13.10
CA TYR A 216 24.37 -3.16 -14.11
C TYR A 216 23.86 -2.91 -15.53
N ASP A 217 22.59 -3.20 -15.84
CA ASP A 217 22.02 -2.90 -17.17
C ASP A 217 22.09 -1.40 -17.51
N LYS A 218 21.90 -0.52 -16.53
CA LYS A 218 22.00 0.93 -16.74
C LYS A 218 23.42 1.35 -17.15
N ASP A 219 24.42 0.72 -16.56
CA ASP A 219 25.82 1.09 -16.74
C ASP A 219 26.45 0.38 -17.95
N ALA A 220 26.28 -0.95 -18.04
CA ALA A 220 26.84 -1.79 -19.09
C ALA A 220 26.03 -1.78 -20.39
N LYS A 221 24.71 -1.50 -20.32
CA LYS A 221 23.78 -1.41 -21.46
C LYS A 221 23.92 -2.58 -22.46
N PRO A 222 23.82 -3.84 -22.00
CA PRO A 222 24.03 -5.04 -22.81
C PRO A 222 23.06 -5.20 -23.99
N LEU A 223 21.93 -4.48 -23.99
CA LEU A 223 20.97 -4.47 -25.10
C LEU A 223 21.29 -3.36 -26.10
N ASN A 224 22.35 -3.56 -26.89
CA ASN A 224 22.78 -2.65 -27.96
C ASN A 224 22.97 -1.20 -27.47
N GLY A 225 23.59 -1.01 -26.31
CA GLY A 225 23.85 0.33 -25.76
C GLY A 225 22.61 1.03 -25.20
N THR A 226 21.50 0.30 -24.98
CA THR A 226 20.27 0.83 -24.40
C THR A 226 19.98 0.19 -23.05
N HIS A 227 19.67 1.01 -22.03
CA HIS A 227 19.14 0.54 -20.75
C HIS A 227 17.66 0.19 -20.88
N LYS A 228 17.24 -0.98 -20.39
CA LYS A 228 15.85 -1.44 -20.39
C LYS A 228 15.46 -1.99 -19.02
N SER A 229 14.82 -1.15 -18.21
CA SER A 229 14.30 -1.58 -16.90
C SER A 229 13.22 -2.67 -16.99
N HIS A 230 12.55 -2.78 -18.14
CA HIS A 230 11.55 -3.78 -18.48
C HIS A 230 11.74 -4.21 -19.93
N VAL A 231 11.48 -5.49 -20.21
CA VAL A 231 11.64 -6.10 -21.54
C VAL A 231 10.32 -6.69 -22.02
N HIS A 232 10.18 -6.79 -23.34
CA HIS A 232 9.00 -7.37 -24.00
C HIS A 232 9.35 -8.63 -24.78
N SER A 233 10.64 -8.92 -24.98
CA SER A 233 11.11 -10.13 -25.65
C SER A 233 11.72 -11.13 -24.65
N PRO A 234 11.41 -12.43 -24.76
CA PRO A 234 12.11 -13.48 -24.03
C PRO A 234 13.63 -13.48 -24.25
N LEU A 235 14.09 -13.13 -25.46
CA LEU A 235 15.52 -13.08 -25.78
C LEU A 235 16.23 -11.94 -25.02
N GLU A 236 15.61 -10.76 -24.97
CA GLU A 236 16.14 -9.64 -24.18
C GLU A 236 16.18 -9.98 -22.69
N ALA A 237 15.14 -10.65 -22.18
CA ALA A 237 15.09 -11.15 -20.81
C ALA A 237 16.24 -12.10 -20.51
N GLU A 238 16.52 -13.05 -21.41
CA GLU A 238 17.61 -14.00 -21.27
C GLU A 238 18.98 -13.31 -21.23
N ILE A 239 19.22 -12.33 -22.12
CA ILE A 239 20.47 -11.56 -22.14
C ILE A 239 20.70 -10.85 -20.80
N LEU A 240 19.68 -10.16 -20.27
CA LEU A 240 19.78 -9.45 -18.99
C LEU A 240 19.95 -10.40 -17.81
N ALA A 241 19.34 -11.60 -17.87
CA ALA A 241 19.41 -12.59 -16.81
C ALA A 241 20.80 -13.26 -16.66
N LYS A 242 21.70 -13.10 -17.63
CA LYS A 242 23.07 -13.64 -17.59
C LYS A 242 23.93 -13.00 -16.50
N TYR A 243 23.67 -11.73 -16.18
CA TYR A 243 24.43 -11.05 -15.14
C TYR A 243 24.05 -11.57 -13.75
N LYS A 244 25.07 -11.97 -12.98
CA LYS A 244 24.93 -12.42 -11.60
C LYS A 244 25.58 -11.41 -10.67
N PRO A 245 24.82 -10.59 -9.93
CA PRO A 245 25.43 -9.67 -8.98
C PRO A 245 26.15 -10.42 -7.85
N LYS A 246 27.24 -9.82 -7.38
CA LYS A 246 27.88 -10.16 -6.11
C LYS A 246 27.24 -9.34 -4.99
N ILE A 247 26.73 -10.02 -3.96
CA ILE A 247 26.04 -9.39 -2.83
C ILE A 247 27.03 -9.15 -1.69
N ASN A 248 26.97 -7.96 -1.08
CA ASN A 248 27.73 -7.66 0.12
C ASN A 248 27.09 -8.31 1.35
N ALA A 249 27.60 -9.48 1.73
CA ALA A 249 27.08 -10.26 2.86
C ALA A 249 27.15 -9.50 4.20
N THR A 250 28.14 -8.62 4.39
CA THR A 250 28.30 -7.84 5.64
C THR A 250 27.14 -6.87 5.87
N LEU A 251 26.57 -6.34 4.79
CA LEU A 251 25.47 -5.35 4.86
C LEU A 251 24.09 -5.98 4.63
N LEU A 252 24.04 -7.24 4.18
CA LEU A 252 22.84 -7.88 3.68
C LEU A 252 21.65 -7.81 4.66
N ILE A 253 21.83 -8.26 5.90
CA ILE A 253 20.75 -8.27 6.90
C ILE A 253 20.25 -6.84 7.18
N ARG A 254 21.18 -5.90 7.32
CA ARG A 254 20.84 -4.49 7.59
C ARG A 254 20.06 -3.89 6.43
N ASP A 255 20.49 -4.12 5.20
CA ASP A 255 19.86 -3.56 4.01
C ASP A 255 18.44 -4.17 3.81
N LEU A 256 18.27 -5.48 4.08
CA LEU A 256 16.95 -6.13 4.08
C LEU A 256 16.01 -5.54 5.17
N ALA A 257 16.53 -5.31 6.37
CA ALA A 257 15.78 -4.71 7.47
C ALA A 257 15.35 -3.27 7.16
N GLN A 258 16.24 -2.48 6.54
CA GLN A 258 15.92 -1.11 6.12
C GLN A 258 14.80 -1.07 5.07
N ASP A 259 14.79 -2.01 4.13
CA ASP A 259 13.72 -2.12 3.16
C ASP A 259 12.39 -2.49 3.83
N GLU A 260 12.41 -3.47 4.73
CA GLU A 260 11.22 -3.87 5.49
C GLU A 260 10.65 -2.70 6.32
N GLU A 261 11.53 -1.98 7.02
CA GLU A 261 11.18 -0.80 7.80
C GLU A 261 10.61 0.33 6.93
N ALA A 262 11.21 0.58 5.76
CA ALA A 262 10.72 1.60 4.83
C ALA A 262 9.31 1.28 4.30
N ALA A 263 9.01 0.00 4.03
CA ALA A 263 7.66 -0.42 3.62
C ALA A 263 6.66 -0.22 4.77
N ALA A 264 7.02 -0.65 5.98
CA ALA A 264 6.18 -0.49 7.16
C ALA A 264 5.88 0.98 7.45
N LYS A 265 6.91 1.84 7.47
CA LYS A 265 6.76 3.29 7.65
C LYS A 265 5.89 3.95 6.59
N ALA A 266 6.00 3.51 5.33
CA ALA A 266 5.16 4.05 4.27
C ALA A 266 3.67 3.72 4.51
N VAL A 267 3.35 2.50 4.94
CA VAL A 267 1.98 2.14 5.30
C VAL A 267 1.50 2.93 6.52
N GLU A 268 2.35 3.08 7.54
CA GLU A 268 2.06 3.86 8.74
C GLU A 268 1.74 5.32 8.42
N TYR A 269 2.61 6.00 7.66
CA TYR A 269 2.46 7.42 7.32
C TYR A 269 1.16 7.73 6.57
N PHE A 270 0.64 6.78 5.79
CA PHE A 270 -0.58 6.97 5.00
C PHE A 270 -1.76 6.11 5.50
N ASN A 271 -1.70 5.58 6.72
CA ASN A 271 -2.74 4.71 7.29
C ASN A 271 -4.13 5.40 7.37
N ALA A 272 -4.15 6.72 7.51
CA ALA A 272 -5.34 7.54 7.60
C ALA A 272 -5.96 7.87 6.23
N THR A 273 -5.35 7.40 5.14
CA THR A 273 -5.91 7.47 3.78
C THR A 273 -6.60 6.15 3.44
N ARG A 274 -7.51 6.20 2.46
CA ARG A 274 -8.07 4.98 1.87
C ARG A 274 -6.95 4.25 1.13
N HIS A 275 -6.58 3.07 1.61
CA HIS A 275 -5.46 2.33 1.07
C HIS A 275 -5.71 0.83 0.95
N ILE A 276 -4.93 0.17 0.10
CA ILE A 276 -4.83 -1.29 -0.01
C ILE A 276 -3.34 -1.66 -0.10
N VAL A 277 -2.96 -2.79 0.51
CA VAL A 277 -1.62 -3.37 0.39
C VAL A 277 -1.68 -4.59 -0.50
N VAL A 278 -0.88 -4.58 -1.56
CA VAL A 278 -0.79 -5.62 -2.57
C VAL A 278 0.66 -6.08 -2.64
N TYR A 279 0.87 -7.39 -2.69
CA TYR A 279 2.20 -7.95 -2.90
C TYR A 279 2.34 -8.51 -4.31
N TYR A 280 3.50 -8.30 -4.91
CA TYR A 280 3.85 -8.77 -6.25
C TYR A 280 3.60 -10.27 -6.43
N GLU A 281 3.99 -11.06 -5.43
CA GLU A 281 3.79 -12.51 -5.40
C GLU A 281 2.30 -12.90 -5.44
N ASP A 282 1.45 -12.15 -4.75
CA ASP A 282 0.01 -12.41 -4.69
C ASP A 282 -0.63 -12.15 -6.06
N VAL A 283 -0.21 -11.08 -6.77
CA VAL A 283 -0.69 -10.75 -8.13
C VAL A 283 -0.20 -11.75 -9.17
N LEU A 284 1.04 -12.25 -9.02
CA LEU A 284 1.57 -13.28 -9.91
C LEU A 284 0.84 -14.61 -9.78
N ASN A 285 0.60 -15.05 -8.55
CA ASN A 285 0.09 -16.38 -8.26
C ASN A 285 -1.44 -16.44 -8.29
N ASN A 286 -2.11 -15.32 -8.02
CA ASN A 286 -3.57 -15.26 -8.00
C ASN A 286 -4.09 -14.02 -8.73
N ARG A 287 -4.59 -14.23 -9.96
CA ARG A 287 -5.17 -13.15 -10.76
C ARG A 287 -6.41 -12.52 -10.13
N THR A 288 -7.10 -13.17 -9.18
CA THR A 288 -8.25 -12.54 -8.50
C THR A 288 -7.82 -11.34 -7.66
N LYS A 289 -6.53 -11.22 -7.29
CA LYS A 289 -6.01 -10.02 -6.63
C LYS A 289 -6.13 -8.75 -7.47
N LEU A 290 -6.15 -8.89 -8.79
CA LEU A 290 -6.43 -7.75 -9.67
C LEU A 290 -7.90 -7.33 -9.62
N ASN A 291 -8.82 -8.23 -9.32
CA ASN A 291 -10.23 -7.88 -9.10
C ASN A 291 -10.38 -7.09 -7.81
N GLU A 292 -9.67 -7.45 -6.74
CA GLU A 292 -9.65 -6.66 -5.49
C GLU A 292 -9.18 -5.22 -5.73
N VAL A 293 -8.18 -5.01 -6.61
CA VAL A 293 -7.73 -3.65 -6.97
C VAL A 293 -8.77 -2.92 -7.82
N GLN A 294 -9.45 -3.60 -8.75
CA GLN A 294 -10.54 -3.02 -9.53
C GLN A 294 -11.71 -2.62 -8.63
N ASP A 295 -12.11 -3.48 -7.68
CA ASP A 295 -13.12 -3.18 -6.66
C ASP A 295 -12.70 -2.01 -5.78
N PHE A 296 -11.45 -2.00 -5.33
CA PHE A 296 -10.89 -0.90 -4.59
C PHE A 296 -10.97 0.41 -5.38
N LEU A 297 -10.75 0.40 -6.69
CA LEU A 297 -10.91 1.60 -7.52
C LEU A 297 -12.35 1.82 -8.02
N ARG A 298 -13.32 0.99 -7.61
CA ARG A 298 -14.72 0.98 -8.07
C ARG A 298 -14.83 0.92 -9.59
N LEU A 299 -14.00 0.10 -10.20
CA LEU A 299 -13.97 -0.16 -11.64
C LEU A 299 -14.78 -1.42 -11.96
N PRO A 300 -15.43 -1.47 -13.13
CA PRO A 300 -15.99 -2.72 -13.63
C PRO A 300 -14.87 -3.75 -13.81
N HIS A 301 -15.13 -5.01 -13.48
CA HIS A 301 -14.13 -6.05 -13.66
C HIS A 301 -13.85 -6.29 -15.13
N ARG A 302 -12.57 -6.27 -15.48
CA ARG A 302 -12.07 -6.63 -16.81
C ARG A 302 -10.84 -7.51 -16.69
N GLU A 303 -10.60 -8.28 -17.75
CA GLU A 303 -9.34 -9.00 -17.90
C GLU A 303 -8.21 -7.99 -18.14
N LEU A 304 -7.25 -7.93 -17.22
CA LEU A 304 -6.08 -7.07 -17.31
C LEU A 304 -4.90 -7.81 -17.95
N LYS A 305 -4.21 -7.17 -18.91
CA LYS A 305 -3.14 -7.77 -19.70
C LYS A 305 -1.88 -6.93 -19.68
N SER A 306 -0.72 -7.58 -19.72
CA SER A 306 0.58 -6.94 -19.83
C SER A 306 1.42 -7.65 -20.89
N ARG A 307 2.22 -6.88 -21.62
CA ARG A 307 3.21 -7.39 -22.58
C ARG A 307 4.61 -7.53 -21.97
N GLN A 308 4.80 -7.14 -20.71
CA GLN A 308 6.12 -7.24 -20.08
C GLN A 308 6.44 -8.69 -19.75
N VAL A 309 7.69 -9.08 -19.99
CA VAL A 309 8.22 -10.41 -19.67
C VAL A 309 9.11 -10.32 -18.44
N LYS A 310 9.05 -11.35 -17.60
CA LYS A 310 9.87 -11.47 -16.40
C LYS A 310 11.31 -11.85 -16.80
N ILE A 311 12.28 -11.08 -16.32
CA ILE A 311 13.71 -11.28 -16.62
C ILE A 311 14.27 -12.52 -15.89
N HIS A 312 14.11 -12.57 -14.56
CA HIS A 312 14.72 -13.62 -13.75
C HIS A 312 13.72 -14.73 -13.43
N THR A 313 13.88 -15.90 -14.07
CA THR A 313 13.00 -17.07 -13.90
C THR A 313 13.66 -18.27 -13.22
N THR A 314 14.99 -18.27 -13.10
CA THR A 314 15.78 -19.36 -12.50
C THR A 314 15.75 -19.36 -10.96
N PRO A 315 16.24 -20.42 -10.30
CA PRO A 315 16.49 -20.41 -8.85
C PRO A 315 17.47 -19.31 -8.44
N LEU A 316 17.35 -18.82 -7.21
CA LEU A 316 18.20 -17.74 -6.68
C LEU A 316 19.70 -18.08 -6.70
N SER A 317 20.05 -19.33 -6.43
CA SER A 317 21.42 -19.83 -6.47
C SER A 317 22.09 -19.65 -7.83
N ASN A 318 21.30 -19.65 -8.91
CA ASN A 318 21.80 -19.43 -10.26
C ASN A 318 21.88 -17.95 -10.65
N GLN A 319 21.39 -17.04 -9.80
CA GLN A 319 21.30 -15.60 -10.08
C GLN A 319 22.32 -14.76 -9.31
N VAL A 320 23.07 -15.35 -8.39
CA VAL A 320 24.01 -14.64 -7.51
C VAL A 320 25.39 -15.24 -7.65
N GLU A 321 26.42 -14.40 -7.76
CA GLU A 321 27.80 -14.87 -7.95
C GLU A 321 28.33 -15.59 -6.70
N ASN A 322 28.12 -15.00 -5.52
CA ASN A 322 28.60 -15.51 -4.23
C ASN A 322 27.47 -16.15 -3.40
N TRP A 323 26.67 -17.02 -4.03
CA TRP A 323 25.47 -17.61 -3.41
C TRP A 323 25.72 -18.28 -2.07
N GLU A 324 26.78 -19.11 -1.95
CA GLU A 324 27.09 -19.83 -0.71
C GLU A 324 27.28 -18.90 0.49
N THR A 325 27.93 -17.75 0.26
CA THR A 325 28.12 -16.72 1.30
C THR A 325 26.78 -16.10 1.71
N VAL A 326 25.92 -15.78 0.74
CA VAL A 326 24.58 -15.22 0.97
C VAL A 326 23.71 -16.19 1.74
N GLU A 327 23.68 -17.45 1.31
CA GLU A 327 22.92 -18.52 1.96
C GLU A 327 23.37 -18.70 3.41
N LYS A 328 24.68 -18.80 3.65
CA LYS A 328 25.25 -18.91 5.01
C LYS A 328 24.91 -17.70 5.87
N THR A 329 24.84 -16.50 5.30
CA THR A 329 24.54 -15.26 6.03
C THR A 329 23.09 -15.19 6.47
N LEU A 330 22.16 -15.71 5.65
CA LEU A 330 20.72 -15.65 5.95
C LEU A 330 20.21 -16.84 6.75
N LYS A 331 20.88 -18.00 6.69
CA LYS A 331 20.54 -19.17 7.50
C LYS A 331 20.55 -18.84 9.00
N GLY A 332 19.49 -19.24 9.70
CA GLY A 332 19.30 -18.97 11.13
C GLY A 332 18.84 -17.53 11.46
N THR A 333 18.51 -16.72 10.45
CA THR A 333 18.00 -15.35 10.64
C THR A 333 16.51 -15.26 10.31
N SER A 334 15.86 -14.15 10.67
CA SER A 334 14.46 -13.85 10.27
C SER A 334 14.27 -13.81 8.75
N TYR A 335 15.34 -13.63 7.98
CA TYR A 335 15.34 -13.53 6.52
C TYR A 335 15.68 -14.86 5.82
N GLU A 336 15.86 -15.96 6.55
CA GLU A 336 16.13 -17.29 5.97
C GLU A 336 15.08 -17.70 4.94
N THR A 337 13.81 -17.37 5.20
CA THR A 337 12.70 -17.68 4.30
C THR A 337 12.86 -17.11 2.89
N PHE A 338 13.66 -16.05 2.70
CA PHE A 338 13.93 -15.47 1.39
C PHE A 338 14.80 -16.37 0.49
N LEU A 339 15.51 -17.34 1.06
CA LEU A 339 16.29 -18.34 0.31
C LEU A 339 15.39 -19.36 -0.40
N HIS A 340 14.24 -19.68 0.21
CA HIS A 340 13.37 -20.79 -0.19
C HIS A 340 12.01 -20.35 -0.74
N ALA A 341 11.63 -19.09 -0.51
CA ALA A 341 10.49 -18.46 -1.15
C ALA A 341 10.76 -18.23 -2.65
N ASP A 342 10.83 -19.33 -3.39
CA ASP A 342 10.35 -19.36 -4.76
C ASP A 342 8.86 -19.03 -4.74
N TYR A 343 8.28 -18.69 -5.90
CA TYR A 343 6.87 -18.28 -6.02
C TYR A 343 5.85 -19.37 -5.61
N GLN A 344 6.30 -20.40 -4.88
CA GLN A 344 5.48 -21.41 -4.25
C GLN A 344 4.72 -20.83 -3.05
N LEU A 345 3.46 -21.21 -3.00
CA LEU A 345 2.51 -20.88 -1.95
C LEU A 345 3.02 -21.40 -0.60
N HIS A 346 3.55 -20.52 0.23
CA HIS A 346 3.38 -20.69 1.66
C HIS A 346 2.11 -19.97 2.07
N SER A 347 1.00 -20.72 2.05
CA SER A 347 -0.06 -20.50 3.02
C SER A 347 0.53 -20.79 4.40
N SER A 348 1.17 -19.80 5.01
CA SER A 348 1.48 -19.87 6.43
C SER A 348 0.23 -19.41 7.17
N PRO A 349 -0.44 -20.28 7.96
CA PRO A 349 -1.54 -19.88 8.82
C PRO A 349 -0.95 -19.21 10.05
N GLN A 350 -0.53 -17.95 9.89
CA GLN A 350 -0.37 -16.94 10.93
C GLN A 350 0.08 -15.66 10.23
N SER A 351 -0.87 -15.07 9.50
CA SER A 351 -1.00 -13.62 9.50
C SER A 351 -1.04 -13.22 10.97
N ALA A 352 0.10 -12.82 11.53
CA ALA A 352 0.11 -11.93 12.67
C ALA A 352 -0.72 -10.73 12.21
N LEU A 353 -1.99 -10.75 12.60
CA LEU A 353 -2.82 -9.57 12.71
C LEU A 353 -2.02 -8.60 13.56
N ILE A 354 -1.25 -7.74 12.88
CA ILE A 354 -0.90 -6.45 13.44
C ILE A 354 -2.23 -5.71 13.49
N HIS A 355 -2.96 -5.93 14.58
CA HIS A 355 -4.04 -5.08 14.99
C HIS A 355 -3.43 -3.70 15.22
N PHE A 356 -3.51 -2.83 14.22
CA PHE A 356 -3.44 -1.40 14.47
C PHE A 356 -4.77 -1.02 15.13
N THR A 357 -4.77 -0.95 16.46
CA THR A 357 -5.80 -0.24 17.23
C THR A 357 -5.73 1.25 16.98
#